data_AF-A0A9D8X4R8-F1
#
_entry.id   AF-A0A9D8X4R8-F1
#
_cell.length_a   1.000
_cell.length_b   1.000
_cell.length_c   1.000
_cell.angle_alpha   90.00
_cell.angle_beta   90.00
_cell.angle_gamma   90.00
#
_symmetry.space_group_name_H-M   'P 1'
#
loop_
_entity.id
_entity.type
_entity.pdbx_description
1 polymer ?
#
loop_
_entity_poly.entity_id
_entity_poly.type
_entity_poly.pdbx_seq_one_letter_code
_entity_poly.pdbx_strand_id
1 'polypeptide(L)'
;KAELLGRILGINGHISIGALSGRAFDNYEEAVKSLESKVPGVEIAIPMIEKQLLATAGNSAEGVMVRGIRAEDIAKKKVLREGFKQFDLNYFKGDTVVLGYRLANKLGVTDGDEITLLSPNGKITMFGTVPRMKSYQVAGTFNFGMYEYDANFVFMPLEGAQRFFATGNGVTGIDVTLKNDADIDHERQLIGMAIESSGNRAYIYDYRQTNAAFFNAVDVERNVMFIVLTLIILVAAFNIITGLIMLVKDKGRDIAVLRTMGASKGAIMRIFFLDGAFIGVVGTTLGVVLGLLFCDNIENIRQFLQSVAGRDLFAAEIYFLSQLPAKVEAGVVMSVAAISLLLSFLATLYPAYRAAKMDPVEALRYE
;
A
#
# COMPACT_ATOMS: atom_id res chain seq x y z
N LYS A 1 3.10 1.09 0.09
CA LYS A 1 2.74 -0.28 0.56
C LYS A 1 2.09 -0.27 1.95
N ALA A 2 2.80 0.10 3.02
CA ALA A 2 2.30 -0.05 4.40
C ALA A 2 0.98 0.68 4.73
N GLU A 3 0.76 1.89 4.20
CA GLU A 3 -0.50 2.61 4.45
C GLU A 3 -1.68 2.02 3.65
N LEU A 4 -1.49 1.77 2.36
CA LEU A 4 -2.48 1.09 1.53
C LEU A 4 -2.85 -0.28 2.12
N LEU A 5 -1.84 -1.08 2.47
CA LEU A 5 -2.03 -2.38 3.13
C LEU A 5 -2.75 -2.23 4.47
N GLY A 6 -2.35 -1.26 5.30
CA GLY A 6 -3.00 -0.99 6.58
C GLY A 6 -4.45 -0.54 6.44
N ARG A 7 -4.82 0.20 5.38
CA ARG A 7 -6.22 0.56 5.11
C ARG A 7 -7.01 -0.63 4.56
N ILE A 8 -6.45 -1.41 3.63
CA ILE A 8 -7.06 -2.64 3.11
C ILE A 8 -7.32 -3.63 4.25
N LEU A 9 -6.33 -3.87 5.11
CA LEU A 9 -6.43 -4.71 6.31
C LEU A 9 -7.16 -4.04 7.48
N GLY A 10 -7.46 -2.75 7.36
CA GLY A 10 -8.30 -2.04 8.30
C GLY A 10 -9.78 -2.20 7.98
N ILE A 11 -10.11 -2.35 6.70
CA ILE A 11 -11.49 -2.55 6.21
C ILE A 11 -11.80 -4.06 6.11
N ASN A 12 -10.88 -4.83 5.54
CA ASN A 12 -10.91 -6.30 5.50
C ASN A 12 -9.97 -6.87 6.56
N GLY A 13 -10.01 -8.17 6.78
CA GLY A 13 -9.12 -8.89 7.67
C GLY A 13 -7.88 -9.36 6.91
N HIS A 14 -6.98 -9.99 7.65
CA HIS A 14 -5.82 -10.65 7.07
C HIS A 14 -6.23 -11.93 6.35
N ILE A 15 -7.24 -12.62 6.89
CA ILE A 15 -7.76 -13.88 6.37
C ILE A 15 -9.27 -13.75 6.24
N SER A 16 -9.80 -14.23 5.12
CA SER A 16 -11.22 -14.27 4.85
C SER A 16 -11.66 -15.72 4.66
N ILE A 17 -12.75 -16.06 5.34
CA ILE A 17 -13.34 -17.39 5.35
C ILE A 17 -14.65 -17.30 4.58
N GLY A 18 -14.67 -17.81 3.36
CA GLY A 18 -15.85 -17.85 2.50
C GLY A 18 -16.62 -19.15 2.64
N ALA A 19 -17.95 -19.07 2.65
CA ALA A 19 -18.80 -20.24 2.63
C ALA A 19 -18.67 -20.98 1.29
N LEU A 20 -18.78 -22.31 1.31
CA LEU A 20 -18.81 -23.10 0.08
C LEU A 20 -20.03 -22.71 -0.77
N SER A 21 -19.83 -22.62 -2.08
CA SER A 21 -20.85 -22.16 -3.04
C SER A 21 -22.23 -22.75 -2.77
N GLY A 22 -23.20 -21.87 -2.49
CA GLY A 22 -24.61 -22.21 -2.34
C GLY A 22 -25.09 -22.51 -0.91
N ARG A 23 -24.24 -22.47 0.12
CA ARG A 23 -24.68 -22.59 1.53
C ARG A 23 -24.13 -21.44 2.37
N ALA A 24 -24.96 -20.90 3.26
CA ALA A 24 -24.51 -19.95 4.27
C ALA A 24 -23.85 -20.70 5.45
N PHE A 25 -23.00 -20.02 6.21
CA PHE A 25 -22.51 -20.52 7.49
C PHE A 25 -23.61 -20.34 8.53
N ASP A 26 -24.36 -21.40 8.79
CA ASP A 26 -25.52 -21.34 9.68
C ASP A 26 -25.11 -21.37 11.17
N ASN A 27 -23.94 -21.93 11.49
CA ASN A 27 -23.33 -21.99 12.83
C ASN A 27 -22.13 -21.03 12.99
N TYR A 28 -22.15 -19.90 12.29
CA TYR A 28 -21.04 -18.95 12.29
C TYR A 28 -20.68 -18.42 13.69
N GLU A 29 -21.63 -18.35 14.63
CA GLU A 29 -21.33 -17.89 16.00
C GLU A 29 -20.41 -18.86 16.75
N GLU A 30 -20.57 -20.16 16.54
CA GLU A 30 -19.68 -21.17 17.10
C GLU A 30 -18.32 -21.14 16.40
N ALA A 31 -18.31 -20.92 15.09
CA ALA A 31 -17.07 -20.74 14.33
C ALA A 31 -16.29 -19.51 14.82
N VAL A 32 -16.94 -18.35 14.99
CA VAL A 32 -16.34 -17.12 15.53
C VAL A 32 -15.76 -17.37 16.93
N LYS A 33 -16.53 -17.98 17.83
CA LYS A 33 -16.04 -18.34 19.18
C LYS A 33 -14.85 -19.30 19.14
N SER A 34 -14.89 -20.30 18.27
CA SER A 34 -13.81 -21.28 18.09
C SER A 34 -12.53 -20.60 17.60
N LEU A 35 -12.64 -19.66 16.64
CA LEU A 35 -11.51 -18.89 16.13
C LEU A 35 -10.89 -18.02 17.23
N GLU A 36 -11.70 -17.23 17.94
CA GLU A 36 -11.22 -16.31 18.97
C GLU A 36 -10.64 -17.03 20.20
N SER A 37 -11.11 -18.24 20.52
CA SER A 37 -10.66 -18.99 21.70
C SER A 37 -9.52 -19.97 21.43
N LYS A 38 -9.51 -20.64 20.26
CA LYS A 38 -8.57 -21.73 19.98
C LYS A 38 -7.35 -21.31 19.15
N VAL A 39 -7.40 -20.16 18.47
CA VAL A 39 -6.32 -19.69 17.62
C VAL A 39 -5.66 -18.46 18.26
N PRO A 40 -4.48 -18.60 18.91
CA PRO A 40 -3.86 -17.50 19.65
C PRO A 40 -3.55 -16.26 18.81
N GLY A 41 -3.28 -16.43 17.51
CA GLY A 41 -2.99 -15.35 16.57
C GLY A 41 -4.21 -14.53 16.14
N VAL A 42 -5.44 -15.01 16.37
CA VAL A 42 -6.66 -14.27 16.04
C VAL A 42 -6.91 -13.17 17.07
N GLU A 43 -7.10 -11.95 16.59
CA GLU A 43 -7.49 -10.79 17.39
C GLU A 43 -9.02 -10.59 17.36
N ILE A 44 -9.61 -10.62 16.17
CA ILE A 44 -11.03 -10.34 15.94
C ILE A 44 -11.55 -11.23 14.81
N ALA A 45 -12.74 -11.82 14.98
CA ALA A 45 -13.47 -12.48 13.89
C ALA A 45 -14.85 -11.82 13.69
N ILE A 46 -15.11 -11.30 12.50
CA ILE A 46 -16.35 -10.58 12.16
C ILE A 46 -17.16 -11.39 11.16
N PRO A 47 -18.35 -11.88 11.51
CA PRO A 47 -19.25 -12.51 10.56
C PRO A 47 -19.91 -11.46 9.66
N MET A 48 -20.00 -11.76 8.36
CA MET A 48 -20.57 -10.82 7.39
C MET A 48 -21.24 -11.50 6.21
N ILE A 49 -22.13 -10.75 5.57
CA ILE A 49 -22.65 -11.09 4.25
C ILE A 49 -22.08 -10.11 3.25
N GLU A 50 -21.40 -10.60 2.22
CA GLU A 50 -20.81 -9.75 1.18
C GLU A 50 -21.23 -10.25 -0.19
N LYS A 51 -21.93 -9.40 -0.95
CA LYS A 51 -22.38 -9.71 -2.32
C LYS A 51 -22.43 -8.45 -3.19
N GLN A 52 -22.15 -8.65 -4.46
CA GLN A 52 -22.30 -7.61 -5.49
C GLN A 52 -23.77 -7.46 -5.88
N LEU A 53 -24.21 -6.20 -5.97
CA LEU A 53 -25.55 -5.78 -6.37
C LEU A 53 -25.48 -4.62 -7.35
N LEU A 54 -26.62 -4.25 -7.90
CA LEU A 54 -26.84 -2.95 -8.53
C LEU A 54 -27.59 -2.06 -7.54
N ALA A 55 -27.10 -0.84 -7.29
CA ALA A 55 -27.83 0.19 -6.55
C ALA A 55 -28.38 1.21 -7.54
N THR A 56 -29.65 1.59 -7.38
CA THR A 56 -30.29 2.61 -8.21
C THR A 56 -30.95 3.69 -7.37
N ALA A 57 -30.89 4.92 -7.87
CA ALA A 57 -31.57 6.09 -7.31
C ALA A 57 -31.97 7.03 -8.46
N GLY A 58 -33.27 7.28 -8.63
CA GLY A 58 -33.77 8.02 -9.79
C GLY A 58 -33.33 7.38 -11.11
N ASN A 59 -32.56 8.13 -11.91
CA ASN A 59 -32.01 7.69 -13.20
C ASN A 59 -30.55 7.18 -13.11
N SER A 60 -29.95 7.19 -11.92
CA SER A 60 -28.57 6.72 -11.69
C SER A 60 -28.55 5.25 -11.27
N ALA A 61 -27.59 4.49 -11.79
CA ALA A 61 -27.39 3.08 -11.48
C ALA A 61 -25.89 2.78 -11.37
N GLU A 62 -25.48 2.17 -10.25
CA GLU A 62 -24.08 1.86 -9.96
C GLU A 62 -23.96 0.40 -9.51
N GLY A 63 -22.87 -0.27 -9.93
CA GLY A 63 -22.49 -1.56 -9.38
C GLY A 63 -21.89 -1.38 -8.00
N VAL A 64 -22.42 -2.07 -6.98
CA VAL A 64 -22.01 -1.90 -5.59
C VAL A 64 -21.68 -3.22 -4.92
N MET A 65 -20.75 -3.17 -3.96
CA MET A 65 -20.53 -4.24 -3.00
C MET A 65 -21.34 -3.97 -1.75
N VAL A 66 -22.30 -4.84 -1.43
CA VAL A 66 -23.09 -4.73 -0.21
C VAL A 66 -22.49 -5.61 0.87
N ARG A 67 -22.18 -4.99 2.02
CA ARG A 67 -21.66 -5.64 3.22
C ARG A 67 -22.67 -5.55 4.36
N GLY A 68 -23.26 -6.69 4.69
CA GLY A 68 -24.06 -6.92 5.90
C GLY A 68 -23.14 -7.18 7.10
N ILE A 69 -23.21 -6.33 8.11
CA ILE A 69 -22.37 -6.39 9.33
C ILE A 69 -23.19 -6.00 10.56
N ARG A 70 -22.78 -6.43 11.76
CA ARG A 70 -23.40 -5.96 13.00
C ARG A 70 -22.84 -4.59 13.40
N ALA A 71 -23.66 -3.74 14.01
CA ALA A 71 -23.22 -2.43 14.49
C ALA A 71 -22.07 -2.54 15.52
N GLU A 72 -22.12 -3.55 16.38
CA GLU A 72 -21.07 -3.85 17.38
C GLU A 72 -19.73 -4.21 16.72
N ASP A 73 -19.73 -4.87 15.57
CA ASP A 73 -18.51 -5.28 14.87
C ASP A 73 -17.82 -4.11 14.15
N ILE A 74 -18.58 -3.11 13.70
CA ILE A 74 -18.03 -1.86 13.15
C ILE A 74 -17.15 -1.16 14.18
N ALA A 75 -17.56 -1.16 15.46
CA ALA A 75 -16.82 -0.50 16.54
C ALA A 75 -15.50 -1.21 16.91
N LYS A 76 -15.35 -2.50 16.55
CA LYS A 76 -14.16 -3.31 16.87
C LYS A 76 -12.94 -2.91 16.05
N LYS A 77 -13.12 -2.47 14.79
CA LYS A 77 -12.01 -2.04 13.92
C LYS A 77 -11.85 -0.53 13.90
N LYS A 78 -10.62 -0.05 14.11
CA LYS A 78 -10.30 1.40 14.14
C LYS A 78 -10.71 2.12 12.85
N VAL A 79 -10.36 1.55 11.68
CA VAL A 79 -10.64 2.19 10.37
C VAL A 79 -12.13 2.29 10.10
N LEU A 80 -12.91 1.25 10.44
CA LEU A 80 -14.37 1.30 10.35
C LEU A 80 -14.93 2.36 11.29
N ARG A 81 -14.57 2.32 12.58
CA ARG A 81 -15.02 3.32 13.56
C ARG A 81 -14.70 4.76 13.17
N GLU A 82 -13.52 5.01 12.61
CA GLU A 82 -13.12 6.35 12.14
C GLU A 82 -13.90 6.78 10.89
N GLY A 83 -14.13 5.89 9.93
CA GLY A 83 -14.87 6.23 8.72
C GLY A 83 -16.37 6.41 8.91
N PHE A 84 -16.95 5.74 9.91
CA PHE A 84 -18.34 5.93 10.33
C PHE A 84 -18.53 7.06 11.35
N LYS A 85 -17.47 7.81 11.72
CA LYS A 85 -17.50 8.78 12.81
C LYS A 85 -18.57 9.88 12.67
N GLN A 86 -18.97 10.20 11.44
CA GLN A 86 -19.98 11.22 11.15
C GLN A 86 -21.42 10.69 11.24
N PHE A 87 -21.60 9.37 11.40
CA PHE A 87 -22.88 8.70 11.44
C PHE A 87 -23.13 8.07 12.82
N ASP A 88 -24.33 8.28 13.38
CA ASP A 88 -24.73 7.63 14.61
C ASP A 88 -25.20 6.19 14.34
N LEU A 89 -24.40 5.22 14.81
CA LEU A 89 -24.67 3.79 14.66
C LEU A 89 -26.01 3.33 15.28
N ASN A 90 -26.66 4.13 16.13
CA ASN A 90 -28.00 3.84 16.64
C ASN A 90 -29.08 3.79 15.55
N TYR A 91 -28.82 4.43 14.41
CA TYR A 91 -29.68 4.40 13.22
C TYR A 91 -29.33 3.24 12.27
N PHE A 92 -28.28 2.46 12.55
CA PHE A 92 -27.88 1.30 11.76
C PHE A 92 -28.72 0.06 12.08
N LYS A 93 -30.00 0.08 11.73
CA LYS A 93 -30.95 -0.99 12.08
C LYS A 93 -32.10 -1.10 11.10
N GLY A 94 -32.70 -2.28 11.01
CA GLY A 94 -33.87 -2.49 10.16
C GLY A 94 -33.50 -2.43 8.67
N ASP A 95 -34.19 -1.58 7.92
CA ASP A 95 -34.04 -1.42 6.46
C ASP A 95 -33.32 -0.12 6.10
N THR A 96 -32.22 0.14 6.80
CA THR A 96 -31.31 1.27 6.55
C THR A 96 -30.03 0.82 5.87
N VAL A 97 -29.43 1.71 5.10
CA VAL A 97 -28.11 1.54 4.48
C VAL A 97 -27.23 2.76 4.74
N VAL A 98 -25.91 2.55 4.76
CA VAL A 98 -24.90 3.61 4.81
C VAL A 98 -24.02 3.49 3.56
N LEU A 99 -23.89 4.59 2.83
CA LEU A 99 -23.19 4.63 1.55
C LEU A 99 -21.79 5.22 1.71
N GLY A 100 -20.84 4.80 0.88
CA GLY A 100 -19.60 5.57 0.75
C GLY A 100 -19.91 6.97 0.22
N TYR A 101 -19.24 8.02 0.72
CA TYR A 101 -19.59 9.40 0.35
C TYR A 101 -19.50 9.65 -1.16
N ARG A 102 -18.57 9.00 -1.87
CA ARG A 102 -18.44 9.13 -3.34
C ARG A 102 -19.56 8.40 -4.05
N LEU A 103 -19.99 7.24 -3.54
CA LEU A 103 -21.14 6.51 -4.07
C LEU A 103 -22.43 7.30 -3.92
N ALA A 104 -22.64 7.93 -2.75
CA ALA A 104 -23.79 8.81 -2.53
C ALA A 104 -23.82 9.96 -3.54
N ASN A 105 -22.66 10.60 -3.80
CA ASN A 105 -22.54 11.66 -4.81
C ASN A 105 -22.80 11.17 -6.24
N LYS A 106 -22.33 9.97 -6.62
CA LYS A 106 -22.61 9.39 -7.95
C LYS A 106 -24.10 9.10 -8.15
N LEU A 107 -24.75 8.57 -7.12
CA LEU A 107 -26.18 8.28 -7.13
C LEU A 107 -27.04 9.55 -6.98
N GLY A 108 -26.45 10.67 -6.53
CA GLY A 108 -27.15 11.93 -6.31
C GLY A 108 -28.08 11.90 -5.09
N VAL A 109 -27.73 11.12 -4.06
CA VAL A 109 -28.55 10.92 -2.86
C VAL A 109 -27.89 11.50 -1.62
N THR A 110 -28.72 11.87 -0.66
CA THR A 110 -28.37 12.43 0.64
C THR A 110 -29.02 11.65 1.78
N ASP A 111 -28.66 11.97 3.02
CA ASP A 111 -29.23 11.32 4.21
C ASP A 111 -30.75 11.51 4.24
N GLY A 112 -31.49 10.41 4.38
CA GLY A 112 -32.95 10.37 4.36
C GLY A 112 -33.57 9.92 3.04
N ASP A 113 -32.83 9.99 1.93
CA ASP A 113 -33.28 9.49 0.62
C ASP A 113 -33.38 7.97 0.59
N GLU A 114 -33.96 7.41 -0.47
CA GLU A 114 -34.04 5.97 -0.70
C GLU A 114 -33.17 5.52 -1.88
N ILE A 115 -32.52 4.37 -1.73
CA ILE A 115 -31.90 3.64 -2.84
C ILE A 115 -32.56 2.28 -3.01
N THR A 116 -32.63 1.79 -4.24
CA THR A 116 -33.08 0.42 -4.52
C THR A 116 -31.88 -0.47 -4.75
N LEU A 117 -31.78 -1.56 -3.99
CA LEU A 117 -30.79 -2.60 -4.20
C LEU A 117 -31.39 -3.74 -5.02
N LEU A 118 -30.70 -4.10 -6.11
CA LEU A 118 -31.09 -5.14 -7.05
C LEU A 118 -30.05 -6.26 -7.08
N SER A 119 -30.49 -7.49 -6.82
CA SER A 119 -29.70 -8.71 -6.96
C SER A 119 -30.12 -9.47 -8.22
N PRO A 120 -29.21 -9.73 -9.17
CA PRO A 120 -29.52 -10.53 -10.35
C PRO A 120 -29.79 -12.00 -10.00
N ASN A 121 -29.23 -12.48 -8.89
CA ASN A 121 -29.38 -13.87 -8.40
C ASN A 121 -30.65 -14.05 -7.57
N GLY A 122 -31.80 -13.64 -8.12
CA GLY A 122 -33.09 -13.71 -7.44
C GLY A 122 -33.75 -15.10 -7.49
N LYS A 123 -35.09 -15.15 -7.43
CA LYS A 123 -35.81 -16.43 -7.39
C LYS A 123 -35.88 -17.05 -8.79
N ILE A 124 -35.55 -18.33 -8.90
CA ILE A 124 -35.73 -19.10 -10.13
C ILE A 124 -37.22 -19.39 -10.31
N THR A 125 -37.78 -18.99 -11.44
CA THR A 125 -39.16 -19.28 -11.85
C THR A 125 -39.16 -20.06 -13.16
N MET A 126 -40.32 -20.58 -13.58
CA MET A 126 -40.48 -21.28 -14.86
C MET A 126 -40.19 -20.37 -16.09
N PHE A 127 -40.18 -19.05 -15.90
CA PHE A 127 -39.90 -18.06 -16.94
C PHE A 127 -38.50 -17.42 -16.82
N GLY A 128 -37.62 -17.99 -15.98
CA GLY A 128 -36.27 -17.50 -15.72
C GLY A 128 -36.07 -16.97 -14.30
N THR A 129 -34.89 -16.40 -14.03
CA THR A 129 -34.55 -15.85 -12.71
C THR A 129 -35.11 -14.44 -12.59
N VAL A 130 -36.05 -14.22 -11.67
CA VAL A 130 -36.59 -12.90 -11.36
C VAL A 130 -35.66 -12.20 -10.36
N PRO A 131 -35.05 -11.05 -10.70
CA PRO A 131 -34.17 -10.32 -9.79
C PRO A 131 -34.87 -9.96 -8.48
N ARG A 132 -34.11 -9.93 -7.39
CA ARG A 132 -34.62 -9.47 -6.10
C ARG A 132 -34.34 -7.98 -5.95
N MET A 133 -35.37 -7.18 -5.71
CA MET A 133 -35.25 -5.73 -5.53
C MET A 133 -35.88 -5.31 -4.21
N LYS A 134 -35.25 -4.39 -3.48
CA LYS A 134 -35.81 -3.77 -2.28
C LYS A 134 -35.24 -2.37 -2.08
N SER A 135 -36.11 -1.42 -1.70
CA SER A 135 -35.72 -0.07 -1.31
C SER A 135 -35.23 -0.02 0.13
N TYR A 136 -34.21 0.80 0.38
CA TYR A 136 -33.63 1.06 1.69
C TYR A 136 -33.43 2.55 1.89
N GLN A 137 -33.64 3.02 3.11
CA GLN A 137 -33.37 4.40 3.48
C GLN A 137 -31.86 4.60 3.69
N VAL A 138 -31.31 5.66 3.10
CA VAL A 138 -29.93 6.12 3.34
C VAL A 138 -29.90 6.78 4.71
N ALA A 139 -29.29 6.11 5.68
CA ALA A 139 -29.18 6.63 7.04
C ALA A 139 -27.97 7.55 7.23
N GLY A 140 -26.98 7.47 6.34
CA GLY A 140 -25.77 8.27 6.40
C GLY A 140 -24.75 7.90 5.34
N THR A 141 -23.58 8.55 5.43
CA THR A 141 -22.41 8.21 4.61
C THR A 141 -21.17 7.88 5.45
N PHE A 142 -20.22 7.15 4.87
CA PHE A 142 -18.90 6.89 5.45
C PHE A 142 -17.76 7.35 4.53
N ASN A 143 -16.57 7.53 5.11
CA ASN A 143 -15.34 7.86 4.38
C ASN A 143 -14.13 7.14 4.98
N PHE A 144 -13.60 6.13 4.29
CA PHE A 144 -12.38 5.41 4.67
C PHE A 144 -11.11 5.98 4.03
N GLY A 145 -11.25 7.00 3.18
CA GLY A 145 -10.17 7.66 2.45
C GLY A 145 -9.54 6.78 1.36
N MET A 146 -10.23 5.71 0.96
CA MET A 146 -9.88 4.85 -0.15
C MET A 146 -10.97 4.93 -1.21
N TYR A 147 -10.59 5.36 -2.42
CA TYR A 147 -11.54 5.62 -3.50
C TYR A 147 -12.43 4.40 -3.80
N GLU A 148 -11.84 3.20 -3.91
CA GLU A 148 -12.60 1.98 -4.23
C GLU A 148 -13.67 1.62 -3.20
N TYR A 149 -13.43 1.90 -1.92
CA TYR A 149 -14.42 1.63 -0.87
C TYR A 149 -15.46 2.75 -0.82
N ASP A 150 -15.01 4.00 -0.82
CA ASP A 150 -15.90 5.17 -0.74
C ASP A 150 -16.81 5.32 -1.96
N ALA A 151 -16.43 4.75 -3.11
CA ALA A 151 -17.16 4.84 -4.37
C ALA A 151 -18.02 3.61 -4.71
N ASN A 152 -17.82 2.46 -4.04
CA ASN A 152 -18.48 1.21 -4.44
C ASN A 152 -19.12 0.42 -3.29
N PHE A 153 -18.90 0.75 -2.02
CA PHE A 153 -19.44 -0.03 -0.89
C PHE A 153 -20.73 0.56 -0.31
N VAL A 154 -21.63 -0.35 0.07
CA VAL A 154 -22.84 -0.07 0.87
C VAL A 154 -22.81 -0.97 2.09
N PHE A 155 -22.98 -0.39 3.27
CA PHE A 155 -23.12 -1.14 4.52
C PHE A 155 -24.58 -1.21 4.93
N MET A 156 -25.00 -2.37 5.42
CA MET A 156 -26.34 -2.56 5.97
C MET A 156 -26.31 -3.46 7.20
N PRO A 157 -27.33 -3.41 8.08
CA PRO A 157 -27.42 -4.30 9.22
C PRO A 157 -27.40 -5.77 8.79
N LEU A 158 -26.68 -6.62 9.52
CA LEU A 158 -26.53 -8.05 9.21
C LEU A 158 -27.89 -8.73 9.06
N GLU A 159 -28.85 -8.46 9.93
CA GLU A 159 -30.20 -9.04 9.87
C GLU A 159 -30.95 -8.57 8.62
N GLY A 160 -30.72 -7.32 8.20
CA GLY A 160 -31.24 -6.78 6.94
C GLY A 160 -30.69 -7.53 5.74
N ALA A 161 -29.37 -7.75 5.71
CA ALA A 161 -28.71 -8.52 4.67
C ALA A 161 -29.19 -9.98 4.64
N GLN A 162 -29.35 -10.63 5.80
CA GLN A 162 -29.84 -12.00 5.92
C GLN A 162 -31.24 -12.16 5.31
N ARG A 163 -32.16 -11.24 5.64
CA ARG A 163 -33.49 -11.18 5.02
C ARG A 163 -33.41 -10.93 3.51
N PHE A 164 -32.60 -9.96 3.10
CA PHE A 164 -32.46 -9.59 1.69
C PHE A 164 -31.83 -10.67 0.84
N PHE A 165 -30.91 -11.48 1.37
CA PHE A 165 -30.27 -12.56 0.63
C PHE A 165 -30.88 -13.94 0.88
N ALA A 166 -31.88 -14.03 1.76
CA ALA A 166 -32.50 -15.28 2.20
C ALA A 166 -31.47 -16.32 2.68
N THR A 167 -30.51 -15.88 3.50
CA THR A 167 -29.50 -16.78 4.10
C THR A 167 -29.98 -17.41 5.41
N GLY A 168 -31.26 -17.21 5.79
CA GLY A 168 -31.76 -17.60 7.11
C GLY A 168 -30.98 -16.86 8.19
N ASN A 169 -30.48 -17.59 9.18
CA ASN A 169 -29.58 -17.04 10.20
C ASN A 169 -28.11 -17.14 9.79
N GLY A 170 -27.77 -17.65 8.60
CA GLY A 170 -26.38 -17.83 8.18
C GLY A 170 -25.74 -16.58 7.59
N VAL A 171 -24.41 -16.62 7.46
CA VAL A 171 -23.58 -15.58 6.84
C VAL A 171 -22.77 -16.14 5.65
N THR A 172 -22.28 -15.28 4.75
CA THR A 172 -21.52 -15.78 3.58
C THR A 172 -20.02 -15.80 3.82
N GLY A 173 -19.53 -15.10 4.85
CA GLY A 173 -18.15 -15.21 5.24
C GLY A 173 -17.86 -14.72 6.66
N ILE A 174 -16.64 -15.00 7.11
CA ILE A 174 -16.08 -14.52 8.36
C ILE A 174 -14.75 -13.85 8.03
N ASP A 175 -14.60 -12.61 8.46
CA ASP A 175 -13.41 -11.81 8.27
C ASP A 175 -12.54 -11.84 9.52
N VAL A 176 -11.29 -12.26 9.38
CA VAL A 176 -10.41 -12.55 10.51
C VAL A 176 -9.23 -11.58 10.53
N THR A 177 -9.11 -10.86 11.64
CA THR A 177 -7.98 -9.97 11.93
C THR A 177 -7.01 -10.69 12.84
N LEU A 178 -5.73 -10.75 12.44
CA LEU A 178 -4.65 -11.34 13.20
C LEU A 178 -3.94 -10.26 14.04
N LYS A 179 -3.40 -10.66 15.19
CA LYS A 179 -2.57 -9.80 16.06
C LYS A 179 -1.25 -9.42 15.39
N ASN A 180 -0.73 -10.29 14.52
CA ASN A 180 0.49 -10.12 13.75
C ASN A 180 0.37 -10.90 12.43
N ASP A 181 0.90 -10.35 11.35
CA ASP A 181 0.90 -10.95 10.01
C ASP A 181 2.21 -11.66 9.64
N ALA A 182 3.17 -11.76 10.56
CA ALA A 182 4.50 -12.31 10.34
C ALA A 182 4.51 -13.74 9.78
N ASP A 183 3.56 -14.60 10.19
CA ASP A 183 3.40 -15.96 9.65
C ASP A 183 1.94 -16.26 9.32
N ILE A 184 1.43 -15.53 8.33
CA ILE A 184 0.06 -15.69 7.85
C ILE A 184 -0.23 -17.10 7.31
N ASP A 185 0.78 -17.81 6.80
CA ASP A 185 0.62 -19.16 6.27
C ASP A 185 0.38 -20.18 7.38
N HIS A 186 1.08 -20.05 8.51
CA HIS A 186 0.83 -20.83 9.70
C HIS A 186 -0.55 -20.53 10.32
N GLU A 187 -0.89 -19.25 10.49
CA GLU A 187 -2.19 -18.84 11.06
C GLU A 187 -3.36 -19.33 10.19
N ARG A 188 -3.22 -19.28 8.86
CA ARG A 188 -4.22 -19.80 7.93
C ARG A 188 -4.47 -21.31 8.11
N GLN A 189 -3.43 -22.10 8.39
CA GLN A 189 -3.59 -23.52 8.68
C GLN A 189 -4.31 -23.76 10.01
N LEU A 190 -3.96 -23.01 11.06
CA LEU A 190 -4.64 -23.10 12.37
C LEU A 190 -6.12 -22.74 12.27
N ILE A 191 -6.44 -21.67 11.54
CA ILE A 191 -7.82 -21.25 11.25
C ILE A 191 -8.58 -22.33 10.48
N GLY A 192 -7.94 -22.97 9.50
CA GLY A 192 -8.50 -24.12 8.78
C GLY A 192 -8.91 -25.26 9.70
N MET A 193 -8.00 -25.68 10.59
CA MET A 193 -8.30 -26.73 11.57
C MET A 193 -9.40 -26.31 12.56
N ALA A 194 -9.42 -25.04 12.99
CA ALA A 194 -10.44 -24.53 13.89
C ALA A 194 -11.84 -24.54 13.25
N ILE A 195 -11.95 -24.17 11.97
CA ILE A 195 -13.19 -24.20 11.19
C ILE A 195 -13.65 -25.65 10.97
N GLU A 196 -12.76 -26.54 10.55
CA GLU A 196 -13.08 -27.97 10.38
C GLU A 196 -13.56 -28.61 11.69
N SER A 197 -12.94 -28.26 12.81
CA SER A 197 -13.34 -28.75 14.15
C SER A 197 -14.73 -28.26 14.58
N SER A 198 -15.23 -27.16 13.99
CA SER A 198 -16.58 -26.64 14.21
C SER A 198 -17.64 -27.28 13.29
N GLY A 199 -17.26 -28.32 12.55
CA GLY A 199 -18.14 -29.02 11.59
C GLY A 199 -18.35 -28.27 10.28
N ASN A 200 -17.57 -27.21 10.03
CA ASN A 200 -17.68 -26.37 8.86
C ASN A 200 -16.64 -26.72 7.80
N ARG A 201 -16.99 -26.48 6.54
CA ARG A 201 -16.04 -26.47 5.43
C ARG A 201 -16.10 -25.11 4.76
N ALA A 202 -14.94 -24.53 4.51
CA ALA A 202 -14.81 -23.16 4.05
C ALA A 202 -13.70 -23.03 3.01
N TYR A 203 -13.83 -22.03 2.14
CA TYR A 203 -12.69 -21.50 1.42
C TYR A 203 -11.97 -20.49 2.30
N ILE A 204 -10.71 -20.75 2.61
CA ILE A 204 -9.90 -19.86 3.43
C ILE A 204 -8.83 -19.26 2.52
N TYR A 205 -8.92 -17.95 2.35
CA TYR A 205 -7.99 -17.19 1.54
C TYR A 205 -7.45 -16.02 2.33
N ASP A 206 -6.23 -15.60 2.02
CA ASP A 206 -5.60 -14.45 2.66
C ASP A 206 -5.58 -13.22 1.75
N TYR A 207 -5.30 -12.06 2.35
CA TYR A 207 -5.30 -10.79 1.66
C TYR A 207 -4.34 -10.73 0.45
N ARG A 208 -3.25 -11.51 0.46
CA ARG A 208 -2.28 -11.58 -0.64
C ARG A 208 -2.90 -12.29 -1.85
N GLN A 209 -3.78 -13.26 -1.62
CA GLN A 209 -4.48 -13.99 -2.67
C GLN A 209 -5.61 -13.14 -3.29
N THR A 210 -6.42 -12.46 -2.46
CA THR A 210 -7.53 -11.63 -2.94
C THR A 210 -7.04 -10.43 -3.77
N ASN A 211 -5.84 -9.92 -3.45
CA ASN A 211 -5.26 -8.76 -4.12
C ASN A 211 -3.93 -9.08 -4.84
N ALA A 212 -3.76 -10.32 -5.30
CA ALA A 212 -2.48 -10.81 -5.84
C ALA A 212 -1.93 -9.95 -6.98
N ALA A 213 -2.79 -9.51 -7.91
CA ALA A 213 -2.39 -8.64 -9.02
C ALA A 213 -1.80 -7.30 -8.53
N PHE A 214 -2.40 -6.71 -7.49
CA PHE A 214 -1.93 -5.48 -6.88
C PHE A 214 -0.58 -5.67 -6.17
N PHE A 215 -0.46 -6.73 -5.37
CA PHE A 215 0.80 -7.04 -4.68
C PHE A 215 1.94 -7.34 -5.64
N ASN A 216 1.67 -8.12 -6.68
CA ASN A 216 2.63 -8.38 -7.74
C ASN A 216 3.05 -7.09 -8.44
N ALA A 217 2.10 -6.17 -8.72
CA ALA A 217 2.43 -4.87 -9.31
C ALA A 217 3.35 -4.03 -8.41
N VAL A 218 3.06 -3.96 -7.10
CA VAL A 218 3.89 -3.22 -6.13
C VAL A 218 5.29 -3.83 -6.01
N ASP A 219 5.41 -5.16 -5.99
CA ASP A 219 6.71 -5.82 -5.89
C ASP A 219 7.53 -5.68 -7.18
N VAL A 220 6.88 -5.74 -8.35
CA VAL A 220 7.52 -5.42 -9.65
C VAL A 220 7.98 -3.97 -9.70
N GLU A 221 7.14 -3.02 -9.29
CA GLU A 221 7.46 -1.59 -9.22
C GLU A 221 8.72 -1.36 -8.38
N ARG A 222 8.79 -1.96 -7.18
CA ARG A 222 9.95 -1.83 -6.29
C ARG A 222 11.25 -2.30 -6.94
N ASN A 223 11.20 -3.43 -7.65
CA ASN A 223 12.35 -3.98 -8.35
C ASN A 223 12.80 -3.07 -9.50
N VAL A 224 11.85 -2.54 -10.28
CA VAL A 224 12.12 -1.58 -11.35
C VAL A 224 12.73 -0.29 -10.79
N MET A 225 12.17 0.26 -9.71
CA MET A 225 12.69 1.45 -9.04
C MET A 225 14.12 1.24 -8.52
N PHE A 226 14.41 0.06 -7.96
CA PHE A 226 15.77 -0.29 -7.54
C PHE A 226 16.77 -0.30 -8.71
N ILE A 227 16.38 -0.86 -9.85
CA ILE A 227 17.21 -0.88 -11.07
C ILE A 227 17.45 0.55 -11.57
N VAL A 228 16.40 1.36 -11.68
CA VAL A 228 16.49 2.76 -12.14
C VAL A 228 17.40 3.58 -11.21
N LEU A 229 17.22 3.47 -9.90
CA LEU A 229 18.05 4.17 -8.92
C LEU A 229 19.52 3.75 -9.04
N THR A 230 19.78 2.44 -9.18
CA THR A 230 21.14 1.92 -9.36
C THR A 230 21.79 2.48 -10.63
N LEU A 231 21.05 2.57 -11.73
CA LEU A 231 21.55 3.15 -12.99
C LEU A 231 21.90 4.64 -12.84
N ILE A 232 21.07 5.42 -12.15
CA ILE A 232 21.34 6.84 -11.87
C ILE A 232 22.61 6.99 -11.04
N ILE A 233 22.79 6.19 -9.99
CA ILE A 233 24.00 6.20 -9.16
C ILE A 233 25.23 5.84 -9.99
N LEU A 234 25.11 4.87 -10.89
CA LEU A 234 26.20 4.43 -11.77
C LEU A 234 26.62 5.56 -12.73
N VAL A 235 25.66 6.25 -13.35
CA VAL A 235 25.92 7.44 -14.20
C VAL A 235 26.62 8.55 -13.38
N ALA A 236 26.16 8.80 -12.15
CA ALA A 236 26.79 9.77 -11.27
C ALA A 236 28.23 9.36 -10.89
N ALA A 237 28.48 8.08 -10.63
CA ALA A 237 29.81 7.56 -10.35
C ALA A 237 30.77 7.77 -11.54
N PHE A 238 30.32 7.57 -12.77
CA PHE A 238 31.13 7.87 -13.96
C PHE A 238 31.56 9.34 -14.03
N ASN A 239 30.69 10.28 -13.65
CA ASN A 239 31.02 11.70 -13.61
C ASN A 239 32.13 12.00 -12.58
N ILE A 240 32.14 11.30 -11.44
CA ILE A 240 33.24 11.40 -10.47
C ILE A 240 34.54 10.85 -11.08
N ILE A 241 34.48 9.70 -11.75
CA ILE A 241 35.66 9.09 -12.40
C ILE A 241 36.27 10.04 -13.42
N THR A 242 35.45 10.57 -14.35
CA THR A 242 35.94 11.47 -15.41
C THR A 242 36.46 12.78 -14.82
N GLY A 243 35.76 13.35 -13.84
CA GLY A 243 36.20 14.55 -13.12
C GLY A 243 37.56 14.37 -12.42
N LEU A 244 37.75 13.27 -11.68
CA LEU A 244 39.02 12.99 -11.01
C LEU A 244 40.15 12.67 -12.01
N ILE A 245 39.87 12.00 -13.12
CA ILE A 245 40.86 11.78 -14.17
C ILE A 245 41.32 13.12 -14.76
N MET A 246 40.39 14.05 -14.99
CA MET A 246 40.75 15.40 -15.45
C MET A 246 41.56 16.14 -14.40
N LEU A 247 41.16 16.11 -13.13
CA LEU A 247 41.90 16.75 -12.03
C LEU A 247 43.34 16.22 -11.93
N VAL A 248 43.54 14.90 -12.04
CA VAL A 248 44.87 14.28 -12.03
C VAL A 248 45.73 14.74 -13.20
N LYS A 249 45.14 14.92 -14.38
CA LYS A 249 45.86 15.43 -15.55
C LYS A 249 46.26 16.90 -15.35
N ASP A 250 45.33 17.73 -14.88
CA ASP A 250 45.58 19.16 -14.63
C ASP A 250 46.63 19.38 -13.53
N LYS A 251 46.70 18.46 -12.56
CA LYS A 251 47.64 18.47 -11.44
C LYS A 251 48.91 17.64 -11.67
N GLY A 252 49.19 17.20 -12.89
CA GLY A 252 50.34 16.35 -13.21
C GLY A 252 51.69 16.92 -12.75
N ARG A 253 51.92 18.23 -12.95
CA ARG A 253 53.16 18.91 -12.51
C ARG A 253 53.29 18.94 -10.99
N ASP A 254 52.21 19.28 -10.28
CA ASP A 254 52.18 19.33 -8.81
C ASP A 254 52.50 17.93 -8.23
N ILE A 255 51.96 16.87 -8.84
CA ILE A 255 52.27 15.48 -8.50
C ILE A 255 53.76 15.17 -8.72
N ALA A 256 54.33 15.61 -9.85
CA ALA A 256 55.74 15.38 -10.17
C ALA A 256 56.68 16.07 -9.18
N VAL A 257 56.38 17.31 -8.78
CA VAL A 257 57.12 18.04 -7.74
C VAL A 257 57.06 17.29 -6.41
N LEU A 258 55.89 16.86 -5.96
CA LEU A 258 55.76 16.08 -4.72
C LEU A 258 56.54 14.76 -4.80
N ARG A 259 56.50 14.06 -5.94
CA ARG A 259 57.22 12.80 -6.16
C ARG A 259 58.73 12.99 -6.18
N THR A 260 59.25 14.10 -6.72
CA THR A 260 60.69 14.43 -6.70
C THR A 260 61.16 14.89 -5.32
N MET A 261 60.28 15.50 -4.51
CA MET A 261 60.53 15.79 -3.09
C MET A 261 60.48 14.54 -2.18
N GLY A 262 60.19 13.36 -2.73
CA GLY A 262 60.21 12.09 -1.99
C GLY A 262 58.84 11.52 -1.62
N ALA A 263 57.73 12.10 -2.10
CA ALA A 263 56.40 11.53 -1.84
C ALA A 263 56.28 10.12 -2.46
N SER A 264 55.79 9.16 -1.66
CA SER A 264 55.57 7.79 -2.13
C SER A 264 54.35 7.70 -3.05
N LYS A 265 54.29 6.67 -3.89
CA LYS A 265 53.10 6.38 -4.73
C LYS A 265 51.84 6.23 -3.86
N GLY A 266 51.97 5.64 -2.68
CA GLY A 266 50.88 5.52 -1.71
C GLY A 266 50.41 6.86 -1.15
N ALA A 267 51.30 7.83 -0.95
CA ALA A 267 50.93 9.17 -0.51
C ALA A 267 50.08 9.89 -1.58
N ILE A 268 50.51 9.85 -2.85
CA ILE A 268 49.74 10.41 -3.97
C ILE A 268 48.38 9.73 -4.11
N MET A 269 48.33 8.39 -4.03
CA MET A 269 47.08 7.64 -4.10
C MET A 269 46.10 8.04 -2.97
N ARG A 270 46.59 8.25 -1.74
CA ARG A 270 45.77 8.68 -0.61
C ARG A 270 45.18 10.07 -0.80
N ILE A 271 45.92 11.01 -1.37
CA ILE A 271 45.42 12.38 -1.64
C ILE A 271 44.19 12.30 -2.56
N PHE A 272 44.34 11.68 -3.74
CA PHE A 272 43.25 11.60 -4.71
C PHE A 272 42.09 10.70 -4.27
N PHE A 273 42.37 9.66 -3.47
CA PHE A 273 41.32 8.86 -2.85
C PHE A 273 40.53 9.68 -1.82
N LEU A 274 41.20 10.49 -0.98
CA LEU A 274 40.55 11.34 0.01
C LEU A 274 39.73 12.45 -0.65
N ASP A 275 40.22 13.07 -1.73
CA ASP A 275 39.46 14.06 -2.50
C ASP A 275 38.16 13.45 -3.06
N GLY A 276 38.29 12.28 -3.69
CA GLY A 276 37.15 11.55 -4.21
C GLY A 276 36.16 11.09 -3.13
N ALA A 277 36.68 10.55 -2.03
CA ALA A 277 35.89 10.14 -0.89
C ALA A 277 35.17 11.32 -0.22
N PHE A 278 35.81 12.49 -0.16
CA PHE A 278 35.22 13.71 0.37
C PHE A 278 34.04 14.17 -0.49
N ILE A 279 34.19 14.18 -1.82
CA ILE A 279 33.10 14.48 -2.76
C ILE A 279 31.95 13.48 -2.56
N GLY A 280 32.26 12.19 -2.44
CA GLY A 280 31.27 11.14 -2.18
C GLY A 280 30.50 11.36 -0.87
N VAL A 281 31.21 11.58 0.23
CA VAL A 281 30.61 11.79 1.56
C VAL A 281 29.74 13.04 1.57
N VAL A 282 30.27 14.19 1.15
CA VAL A 282 29.51 15.45 1.14
C VAL A 282 28.30 15.34 0.22
N GLY A 283 28.46 14.76 -0.97
CA GLY A 283 27.37 14.54 -1.91
C GLY A 283 26.27 13.64 -1.35
N THR A 284 26.62 12.50 -0.75
CA THR A 284 25.64 11.60 -0.13
C THR A 284 24.97 12.27 1.07
N THR A 285 25.70 12.97 1.94
CA THR A 285 25.12 13.67 3.09
C THR A 285 24.11 14.73 2.65
N LEU A 286 24.49 15.61 1.71
CA LEU A 286 23.58 16.63 1.19
C LEU A 286 22.39 16.00 0.47
N GLY A 287 22.60 14.95 -0.32
CA GLY A 287 21.53 14.22 -1.01
C GLY A 287 20.52 13.60 -0.04
N VAL A 288 20.99 12.98 1.05
CA VAL A 288 20.12 12.43 2.09
C VAL A 288 19.32 13.54 2.78
N VAL A 289 19.98 14.64 3.18
CA VAL A 289 19.29 15.78 3.83
C VAL A 289 18.23 16.37 2.92
N LEU A 290 18.57 16.67 1.66
CA LEU A 290 17.63 17.22 0.68
C LEU A 290 16.49 16.24 0.39
N GLY A 291 16.79 14.95 0.26
CA GLY A 291 15.79 13.90 0.05
C GLY A 291 14.81 13.80 1.21
N LEU A 292 15.28 13.84 2.45
CA LEU A 292 14.43 13.83 3.64
C LEU A 292 13.55 15.07 3.73
N LEU A 293 14.11 16.26 3.49
CA LEU A 293 13.34 17.51 3.45
C LEU A 293 12.27 17.48 2.35
N PHE A 294 12.59 16.90 1.19
CA PHE A 294 11.64 16.73 0.10
C PHE A 294 10.50 15.77 0.48
N CYS A 295 10.82 14.63 1.10
CA CYS A 295 9.81 13.69 1.58
C CYS A 295 8.86 14.30 2.62
N ASP A 296 9.38 15.10 3.55
CA ASP A 296 8.58 15.79 4.58
C ASP A 296 7.61 16.83 3.97
N ASN A 297 7.99 17.42 2.83
CA ASN A 297 7.21 18.47 2.16
C ASN A 297 6.48 17.99 0.90
N ILE A 298 6.40 16.68 0.66
CA ILE A 298 5.89 16.14 -0.61
C ILE A 298 4.46 16.60 -0.91
N GLU A 299 3.62 16.70 0.12
CA GLU A 299 2.21 17.08 -0.01
C GLU A 299 2.07 18.57 -0.36
N ASN A 300 2.89 19.42 0.26
CA ASN A 300 2.94 20.85 -0.06
C ASN A 300 3.42 21.08 -1.50
N ILE A 301 4.45 20.33 -1.92
CA ILE A 301 4.97 20.37 -3.29
C ILE A 301 3.89 19.92 -4.27
N ARG A 302 3.14 18.85 -3.95
CA ARG A 302 2.02 18.35 -4.76
C ARG A 302 0.96 19.43 -4.97
N GLN A 303 0.49 20.05 -3.89
CA GLN A 303 -0.54 21.09 -3.93
C GLN A 303 -0.07 22.31 -4.73
N PHE A 304 1.19 22.73 -4.53
CA PHE A 304 1.79 23.80 -5.31
C PHE A 304 1.79 23.48 -6.81
N LEU A 305 2.26 22.29 -7.21
CA LEU A 305 2.29 21.88 -8.61
C LEU A 305 0.88 21.75 -9.21
N GLN A 306 -0.10 21.25 -8.44
CA GLN A 306 -1.51 21.22 -8.86
C GLN A 306 -2.05 22.64 -9.13
N SER A 307 -1.74 23.59 -8.25
CA SER A 307 -2.18 24.99 -8.41
C SER A 307 -1.62 25.64 -9.68
N VAL A 308 -0.38 25.31 -10.05
CA VAL A 308 0.29 25.84 -11.25
C VAL A 308 -0.21 25.12 -12.51
N ALA A 309 -0.39 23.80 -12.46
CA ALA A 309 -0.83 23.00 -13.59
C ALA A 309 -2.33 23.14 -13.91
N GLY A 310 -3.13 23.63 -12.96
CA GLY A 310 -4.58 23.79 -13.10
C GLY A 310 -5.33 22.46 -13.28
N ARG A 311 -4.71 21.34 -12.90
CA ARG A 311 -5.25 19.98 -13.00
C ARG A 311 -4.80 19.13 -11.82
N ASP A 312 -5.62 18.15 -11.47
CA ASP A 312 -5.24 17.15 -10.47
C ASP A 312 -4.14 16.23 -11.01
N LEU A 313 -2.92 16.45 -10.52
CA LEU A 313 -1.75 15.63 -10.85
C LEU A 313 -1.84 14.23 -10.24
N PHE A 314 -2.64 14.07 -9.17
CA PHE A 314 -2.83 12.81 -8.46
C PHE A 314 -4.33 12.54 -8.23
N ALA A 315 -5.00 12.09 -9.29
CA ALA A 315 -6.39 11.68 -9.23
C ALA A 315 -6.54 10.45 -8.30
N ALA A 316 -7.38 10.57 -7.26
CA ALA A 316 -7.61 9.49 -6.29
C ALA A 316 -8.18 8.23 -6.93
N GLU A 317 -8.81 8.38 -8.10
CA GLU A 317 -9.36 7.33 -8.96
C GLU A 317 -8.26 6.39 -9.49
N ILE A 318 -7.06 6.92 -9.76
CA ILE A 318 -5.92 6.16 -10.31
C ILE A 318 -5.02 5.64 -9.19
N TYR A 319 -4.84 6.44 -8.13
CA TYR A 319 -3.87 6.17 -7.06
C TYR A 319 -4.48 5.56 -5.79
N PHE A 320 -5.79 5.30 -5.78
CA PHE A 320 -6.58 4.67 -4.71
C PHE A 320 -6.66 5.42 -3.37
N LEU A 321 -5.69 6.29 -3.05
CA LEU A 321 -5.65 7.12 -1.86
C LEU A 321 -6.00 8.57 -2.17
N SER A 322 -6.66 9.24 -1.21
CA SER A 322 -6.98 10.67 -1.30
C SER A 322 -5.79 11.58 -0.93
N GLN A 323 -4.79 11.05 -0.23
CA GLN A 323 -3.59 11.75 0.20
C GLN A 323 -2.37 10.91 -0.15
N LEU A 324 -1.22 11.54 -0.40
CA LEU A 324 0.01 10.83 -0.75
C LEU A 324 0.89 10.69 0.49
N PRO A 325 0.84 9.53 1.19
CA PRO A 325 1.62 9.38 2.40
C PRO A 325 3.10 9.14 2.09
N ALA A 326 3.96 10.03 2.57
CA ALA A 326 5.40 9.79 2.60
C ALA A 326 5.78 9.09 3.91
N LYS A 327 6.07 7.79 3.83
CA LYS A 327 6.72 7.05 4.92
C LYS A 327 8.16 6.81 4.57
N VAL A 328 9.07 7.46 5.30
CA VAL A 328 10.51 7.26 5.15
C VAL A 328 10.92 6.02 5.93
N GLU A 329 11.39 5.00 5.21
CA GLU A 329 11.97 3.80 5.82
C GLU A 329 13.48 4.00 6.00
N ALA A 330 13.93 4.19 7.24
CA ALA A 330 15.34 4.46 7.55
C ALA A 330 16.28 3.38 6.99
N GLY A 331 15.87 2.11 7.00
CA GLY A 331 16.65 1.00 6.44
C GLY A 331 16.93 1.15 4.93
N VAL A 332 15.96 1.67 4.17
CA VAL A 332 16.13 1.93 2.73
C VAL A 332 17.04 3.13 2.50
N VAL A 333 16.87 4.21 3.28
CA VAL A 333 17.74 5.39 3.16
C VAL A 333 19.19 5.03 3.48
N MET A 334 19.42 4.27 4.55
CA MET A 334 20.75 3.84 4.96
C MET A 334 21.40 2.89 3.94
N SER A 335 20.63 1.96 3.35
CA SER A 335 21.18 1.04 2.34
C SER A 335 21.57 1.77 1.05
N VAL A 336 20.73 2.72 0.58
CA VAL A 336 21.04 3.55 -0.59
C VAL A 336 22.25 4.44 -0.33
N ALA A 337 22.34 5.07 0.86
CA ALA A 337 23.50 5.86 1.25
C ALA A 337 24.78 5.01 1.28
N ALA A 338 24.72 3.80 1.84
CA ALA A 338 25.86 2.89 1.90
C ALA A 338 26.32 2.43 0.51
N ILE A 339 25.38 2.07 -0.38
CA ILE A 339 25.68 1.67 -1.77
C ILE A 339 26.29 2.85 -2.54
N SER A 340 25.72 4.05 -2.39
CA SER A 340 26.22 5.27 -3.04
C SER A 340 27.66 5.59 -2.61
N LEU A 341 27.96 5.54 -1.31
CA LEU A 341 29.31 5.74 -0.79
C LEU A 341 30.27 4.66 -1.27
N LEU A 342 29.86 3.39 -1.24
CA LEU A 342 30.69 2.28 -1.70
C LEU A 342 31.04 2.43 -3.18
N LEU A 343 30.06 2.76 -4.03
CA LEU A 343 30.30 2.99 -5.45
C LEU A 343 31.17 4.22 -5.70
N SER A 344 30.98 5.30 -4.93
CA SER A 344 31.85 6.47 -5.00
C SER A 344 33.30 6.11 -4.64
N PHE A 345 33.52 5.40 -3.53
CA PHE A 345 34.87 4.98 -3.13
C PHE A 345 35.50 4.05 -4.17
N LEU A 346 34.74 3.10 -4.72
CA LEU A 346 35.23 2.23 -5.79
C LEU A 346 35.59 3.00 -7.07
N ALA A 347 34.76 3.97 -7.44
CA ALA A 347 35.01 4.85 -8.59
C ALA A 347 36.31 5.64 -8.43
N THR A 348 36.63 6.09 -7.21
CA THR A 348 37.82 6.94 -6.94
C THR A 348 39.15 6.17 -6.91
N LEU A 349 39.11 4.86 -6.70
CA LEU A 349 40.31 4.01 -6.65
C LEU A 349 41.08 4.00 -7.98
N TYR A 350 40.37 3.92 -9.11
CA TYR A 350 41.02 3.85 -10.43
C TYR A 350 41.79 5.14 -10.79
N PRO A 351 41.17 6.35 -10.71
CA PRO A 351 41.89 7.60 -10.92
C PRO A 351 43.06 7.81 -9.94
N ALA A 352 42.87 7.50 -8.65
CA ALA A 352 43.90 7.63 -7.64
C ALA A 352 45.12 6.72 -7.91
N TYR A 353 44.86 5.49 -8.32
CA TYR A 353 45.91 4.57 -8.75
C TYR A 353 46.66 5.07 -9.98
N ARG A 354 45.92 5.62 -10.96
CA ARG A 354 46.51 6.20 -12.18
C ARG A 354 47.41 7.39 -11.84
N ALA A 355 46.99 8.27 -10.94
CA ALA A 355 47.78 9.41 -10.46
C ALA A 355 49.12 8.96 -9.83
N ALA A 356 49.07 7.94 -8.97
CA ALA A 356 50.23 7.41 -8.29
C ALA A 356 51.27 6.74 -9.23
N LYS A 357 50.84 6.34 -10.43
CA LYS A 357 51.70 5.73 -11.45
C LYS A 357 52.34 6.72 -12.42
N MET A 358 52.01 8.01 -12.35
CA MET A 358 52.59 9.03 -13.22
C MET A 358 54.10 9.16 -12.99
N ASP A 359 54.88 9.16 -14.07
CA ASP A 359 56.33 9.33 -14.03
C ASP A 359 56.68 10.82 -13.86
N PRO A 360 57.42 11.21 -12.80
CA PRO A 360 57.80 12.60 -12.59
C PRO A 360 58.62 13.19 -13.74
N VAL A 361 59.41 12.36 -14.43
CA VAL A 361 60.27 12.81 -15.54
C VAL A 361 59.42 13.11 -16.77
N GLU A 362 58.45 12.25 -17.10
CA GLU A 362 57.54 12.49 -18.24
C GLU A 362 56.63 13.69 -17.97
N ALA A 363 56.13 13.85 -16.75
CA ALA A 363 55.26 14.95 -16.35
C ALA A 363 55.96 16.33 -16.37
N LEU A 364 57.30 16.37 -16.25
CA LEU A 364 58.11 17.59 -16.34
C LEU A 364 58.73 17.83 -17.74
N ARG A 365 58.72 16.83 -18.62
CA ARG A 365 59.35 16.90 -19.96
C ARG A 365 58.41 17.40 -21.06
N TYR A 366 57.10 17.32 -20.87
CA TYR A 366 56.14 17.90 -21.82
C TYR A 366 55.87 19.38 -21.51
N GLU A 367 56.94 20.18 -21.63
CA GLU A 367 56.98 21.57 -22.08
C GLU A 367 58.31 21.81 -22.81
#